data_AF-A0ABC8RCE6-F1
#
_entry.id   AF-A0ABC8RCE6-F1
#
_cell.length_a   1.000
_cell.length_b   1.000
_cell.length_c   1.000
_cell.angle_alpha   90.00
_cell.angle_beta   90.00
_cell.angle_gamma   90.00
#
_symmetry.space_group_name_H-M   'P 1'
#
loop_
_entity.id
_entity.type
_entity.pdbx_description
1 polymer ?
#
loop_
_entity_poly.entity_id
_entity_poly.type
_entity_poly.pdbx_seq_one_letter_code
_entity_poly.pdbx_strand_id
1 'polypeptide(L)'
;MMKTKKEGASAMMLVLFVSSILTGAVYRFANRHEEKLTNLESENKVLRQQALSMAQSNKLQSGRSKSIIQRAESTKNAVDLHSASMSSRDHLEVEERPQKSLNEKQQEYQDLLIRCIAQHLGFSRGRPVAVCIIYKCLRQWRSFEVERTSIFDRIIQTIGHAIEIQDNNENLAYWLSNASTLLLLLQRTLKAGGAAGMTPQHRRSTSATLFGRMTQSFRGTPQGADLSFVNGESAGGVDTLRQVEAKYPALLFKQQLTAYVEKIYGMLRDNLKKEISPLLGLCIQVPLALDLGSIGVTPLILQWMWAPRISRASLAKGIARTLANAAAQEILIAHWQGIVKSLGNFLSTLKTNHVPPFLIRKEFTQIFSFINVQLFNSLLLRRECCSFSNGEYVKAGLAELEHWCYKATDEYAGSAWDELKHIRQAIGFLVIHQKPKKTLDEISHDLCPVLSIQQLYRISTMYWDDKYGTHSLSPDVISNMRVLMAEDSNNAVSSSFLLDDDSSIPFSVDDLSKSMDHIDISDIEPPPLIRENSGFSFLLPRAE
;
A
#
# COMPACT_ATOMS: atom_id res chain seq x y z
N MET A 1 -31.50 -37.52 -22.31
CA MET A 1 -30.34 -37.27 -23.22
C MET A 1 -30.18 -35.80 -23.65
N MET A 2 -31.24 -35.00 -23.81
CA MET A 2 -31.10 -33.57 -24.18
C MET A 2 -30.68 -32.64 -23.01
N LYS A 3 -31.00 -33.00 -21.76
CA LYS A 3 -30.67 -32.18 -20.57
C LYS A 3 -29.17 -32.16 -20.25
N THR A 4 -28.52 -33.33 -20.33
CA THR A 4 -27.07 -33.50 -20.14
C THR A 4 -26.23 -32.86 -21.25
N LYS A 5 -26.74 -32.80 -22.50
CA LYS A 5 -26.09 -32.04 -23.58
C LYS A 5 -26.13 -30.53 -23.36
N LYS A 6 -27.21 -30.00 -22.76
CA LYS A 6 -27.37 -28.56 -22.49
C LYS A 6 -26.50 -28.09 -21.33
N GLU A 7 -26.36 -28.94 -20.30
CA GLU A 7 -25.45 -28.72 -19.17
C GLU A 7 -23.97 -28.79 -19.59
N GLY A 8 -23.61 -29.76 -20.44
CA GLY A 8 -22.26 -29.85 -21.01
C GLY A 8 -21.89 -28.65 -21.89
N ALA A 9 -22.82 -28.15 -22.71
CA ALA A 9 -22.60 -26.95 -23.51
C ALA A 9 -22.46 -25.67 -22.66
N SER A 10 -23.20 -25.58 -21.55
CA SER A 10 -23.10 -24.45 -20.61
C SER A 10 -21.79 -24.44 -19.83
N ALA A 11 -21.30 -25.61 -19.40
CA ALA A 11 -20.02 -25.73 -18.72
C ALA A 11 -18.85 -25.40 -19.67
N MET A 12 -18.93 -25.86 -20.92
CA MET A 12 -17.92 -25.57 -21.95
C MET A 12 -17.89 -24.07 -22.31
N MET A 13 -19.04 -23.40 -22.39
CA MET A 13 -19.12 -21.94 -22.54
C MET A 13 -18.49 -21.19 -21.37
N LEU A 14 -18.70 -21.65 -20.14
CA LEU A 14 -18.11 -21.04 -18.94
C LEU A 14 -16.57 -21.16 -18.96
N VAL A 15 -16.04 -22.33 -19.32
CA VAL A 15 -14.60 -22.57 -19.43
C VAL A 15 -13.97 -21.71 -20.52
N LEU A 16 -14.61 -21.61 -21.69
CA LEU A 16 -14.14 -20.75 -22.78
C LEU A 16 -14.18 -19.26 -22.40
N PHE A 17 -15.21 -18.84 -21.65
CA PHE A 17 -15.33 -17.46 -21.17
C PHE A 17 -14.24 -17.11 -20.14
N VAL A 18 -14.01 -17.97 -19.16
CA VAL A 18 -12.94 -17.79 -18.16
C VAL A 18 -11.57 -17.82 -18.83
N SER A 19 -11.34 -18.73 -19.78
CA SER A 19 -10.10 -18.81 -20.55
C SER A 19 -9.85 -17.54 -21.38
N SER A 20 -10.89 -16.97 -21.99
CA SER A 20 -10.79 -15.72 -22.76
C SER A 20 -10.44 -14.52 -21.87
N ILE A 21 -11.07 -14.41 -20.70
CA ILE A 21 -10.76 -13.35 -19.73
C ILE A 21 -9.32 -13.47 -19.23
N LEU A 22 -8.89 -14.67 -18.87
CA LEU A 22 -7.54 -14.92 -18.37
C LEU A 22 -6.49 -14.62 -19.46
N THR A 23 -6.75 -15.03 -20.70
CA THR A 23 -5.88 -14.74 -21.85
C THR A 23 -5.81 -13.24 -22.12
N GLY A 24 -6.92 -12.52 -22.05
CA GLY A 24 -6.96 -11.06 -22.21
C GLY A 24 -6.27 -10.30 -21.06
N ALA A 25 -6.32 -10.82 -19.83
CA ALA A 25 -5.59 -10.26 -18.70
C ALA A 25 -4.08 -10.47 -18.84
N VAL A 26 -3.65 -11.68 -19.22
CA VAL A 26 -2.25 -12.03 -19.47
C VAL A 26 -1.69 -11.22 -20.64
N TYR A 27 -2.44 -11.05 -21.73
CA TYR A 27 -2.01 -10.24 -22.87
C TYR A 27 -1.85 -8.75 -22.53
N ARG A 28 -2.79 -8.18 -21.76
CA ARG A 28 -2.70 -6.77 -21.29
C ARG A 28 -1.58 -6.56 -20.27
N PHE A 29 -1.24 -7.58 -19.49
CA PHE A 29 -0.09 -7.55 -18.59
C PHE A 29 1.21 -7.64 -19.37
N ALA A 30 1.32 -8.58 -20.32
CA ALA A 30 2.48 -8.74 -21.19
C ALA A 30 2.80 -7.48 -22.00
N ASN A 31 1.80 -6.87 -22.66
CA ASN A 31 2.00 -5.64 -23.42
C ASN A 31 2.45 -4.46 -22.54
N ARG A 32 1.89 -4.32 -21.32
CA ARG A 32 2.33 -3.29 -20.37
C ARG A 32 3.75 -3.52 -19.87
N HIS A 33 4.17 -4.77 -19.74
CA HIS A 33 5.55 -5.10 -19.36
C HIS A 33 6.53 -4.89 -20.51
N GLU A 34 6.14 -5.19 -21.74
CA GLU A 34 6.93 -4.96 -22.94
C GLU A 34 7.15 -3.46 -23.19
N GLU A 35 6.10 -2.63 -23.04
CA GLU A 35 6.20 -1.17 -23.12
C GLU A 35 7.10 -0.58 -22.02
N LYS A 36 7.05 -1.13 -20.80
CA LYS A 36 7.99 -0.74 -19.74
C LYS A 36 9.43 -1.14 -20.06
N LEU A 37 9.63 -2.29 -20.68
CA LEU A 37 10.96 -2.78 -21.08
C LEU A 37 11.57 -1.91 -22.19
N THR A 38 10.79 -1.55 -23.21
CA THR A 38 11.25 -0.66 -24.29
C THR A 38 11.52 0.75 -23.80
N ASN A 39 10.70 1.28 -22.90
CA ASN A 39 10.94 2.57 -22.24
C ASN A 39 12.23 2.55 -21.41
N LEU A 40 12.43 1.53 -20.57
CA LEU A 40 13.67 1.36 -19.79
C LEU A 40 14.91 1.16 -20.68
N GLU A 41 14.78 0.44 -21.79
CA GLU A 41 15.88 0.26 -22.75
C GLU A 41 16.22 1.59 -23.44
N SER A 42 15.21 2.40 -23.79
CA SER A 42 15.41 3.74 -24.36
C SER A 42 16.07 4.70 -23.37
N GLU A 43 15.67 4.65 -22.09
CA GLU A 43 16.26 5.44 -21.02
C GLU A 43 17.71 5.01 -20.77
N ASN A 44 18.01 3.70 -20.78
CA ASN A 44 19.38 3.19 -20.66
C ASN A 44 20.27 3.62 -21.83
N LYS A 45 19.74 3.67 -23.06
CA LYS A 45 20.46 4.18 -24.24
C LYS A 45 20.78 5.68 -24.09
N VAL A 46 19.81 6.48 -23.64
CA VAL A 46 20.03 7.92 -23.37
C VAL A 46 21.08 8.12 -22.28
N LEU A 47 21.02 7.34 -21.20
CA LEU A 47 22.00 7.40 -20.11
C LEU A 47 23.41 7.00 -20.57
N ARG A 48 23.55 5.98 -21.41
CA ARG A 48 24.85 5.62 -22.02
C ARG A 48 25.37 6.73 -22.93
N GLN A 49 24.50 7.39 -23.68
CA GLN A 49 24.88 8.48 -24.58
C GLN A 49 25.31 9.74 -23.79
N GLN A 50 24.65 10.02 -22.66
CA GLN A 50 25.07 11.05 -21.71
C GLN A 50 26.41 10.71 -21.03
N ALA A 51 26.63 9.46 -20.64
CA ALA A 51 27.92 9.05 -20.07
C ALA A 51 29.08 9.20 -21.07
N LEU A 52 28.84 8.90 -22.35
CA LEU A 52 29.82 9.07 -23.43
C LEU A 52 30.11 10.55 -23.72
N SER A 53 29.10 11.43 -23.70
CA SER A 53 29.31 12.87 -23.91
C SER A 53 30.05 13.51 -22.73
N MET A 54 29.77 13.08 -21.50
CA MET A 54 30.51 13.51 -20.29
C MET A 54 31.96 13.02 -20.29
N ALA A 55 32.22 11.80 -20.80
CA ALA A 55 33.58 11.30 -20.97
C ALA A 55 34.37 12.10 -22.02
N GLN A 56 33.70 12.58 -23.09
CA GLN A 56 34.31 13.44 -24.11
C GLN A 56 34.57 14.87 -23.60
N SER A 57 33.68 15.44 -22.78
CA SER A 57 33.90 16.77 -22.17
C SER A 57 35.05 16.78 -21.18
N ASN A 58 35.25 15.68 -20.43
CA ASN A 58 36.39 15.53 -19.51
C ASN A 58 37.73 15.41 -20.26
N LYS A 59 37.73 14.84 -21.48
CA LYS A 59 38.92 14.77 -22.35
C LYS A 59 39.34 16.14 -22.89
N LEU A 60 38.38 17.05 -23.12
CA LEU A 60 38.64 18.42 -23.57
C LEU A 60 39.11 19.35 -22.43
N GLN A 61 38.72 19.07 -21.17
CA GLN A 61 39.22 19.80 -20.00
C GLN A 61 40.61 19.34 -19.54
N SER A 62 41.00 18.08 -19.84
CA SER A 62 42.35 17.57 -19.55
C SER A 62 43.45 18.12 -20.47
N GLY A 63 43.11 18.88 -21.52
CA GLY A 63 44.07 19.43 -22.49
C GLY A 63 44.83 20.69 -22.05
N ARG A 64 44.55 21.27 -20.86
CA ARG A 64 45.13 22.57 -20.46
C ARG A 64 46.15 22.53 -19.31
N SER A 65 46.59 21.36 -18.86
CA SER A 65 47.73 21.30 -17.93
C SER A 65 48.64 20.14 -18.26
N LYS A 66 49.73 20.44 -18.98
CA LYS A 66 51.06 19.86 -18.83
C LYS A 66 52.03 20.56 -19.79
N SER A 67 52.90 21.39 -19.23
CA SER A 67 54.09 21.91 -19.90
C SER A 67 55.32 21.13 -19.43
N ILE A 68 56.22 20.82 -20.39
CA ILE A 68 57.70 20.81 -20.25
C ILE A 68 58.24 19.63 -19.40
N ILE A 69 58.78 18.53 -19.97
CA ILE A 69 60.10 18.40 -20.64
C ILE A 69 60.17 17.14 -21.55
N GLN A 70 60.43 17.39 -22.84
CA GLN A 70 61.37 16.70 -23.76
C GLN A 70 61.89 15.29 -23.42
N ARG A 71 61.66 14.25 -24.23
CA ARG A 71 62.20 13.92 -25.58
C ARG A 71 63.61 13.31 -25.54
N ALA A 72 63.69 11.98 -25.72
CA ALA A 72 64.68 11.30 -26.58
C ALA A 72 64.27 9.84 -26.86
N GLU A 73 64.19 9.52 -28.15
CA GLU A 73 64.14 8.23 -28.85
C GLU A 73 65.43 7.41 -28.60
N SER A 74 65.67 6.11 -28.89
CA SER A 74 64.98 5.00 -29.58
C SER A 74 65.83 3.70 -29.44
N THR A 75 65.18 2.55 -29.64
CA THR A 75 65.68 1.27 -30.22
C THR A 75 66.64 0.28 -29.51
N LYS A 76 66.13 -0.99 -29.48
CA LYS A 76 66.74 -2.31 -29.79
C LYS A 76 67.37 -3.21 -28.70
N ASN A 77 66.77 -4.42 -28.65
CA ASN A 77 67.33 -5.77 -28.52
C ASN A 77 67.81 -6.31 -27.15
N ALA A 78 66.97 -7.20 -26.61
CA ALA A 78 67.20 -8.63 -26.31
C ALA A 78 68.36 -9.11 -25.41
N VAL A 79 67.93 -9.92 -24.42
CA VAL A 79 68.55 -11.12 -23.80
C VAL A 79 69.36 -10.97 -22.47
N ASP A 80 68.90 -11.77 -21.49
CA ASP A 80 69.52 -12.40 -20.30
C ASP A 80 69.82 -11.66 -18.97
N LEU A 81 69.02 -12.07 -17.96
CA LEU A 81 69.34 -12.78 -16.70
C LEU A 81 70.48 -12.30 -15.75
N HIS A 82 70.06 -12.20 -14.48
CA HIS A 82 70.81 -12.19 -13.19
C HIS A 82 71.16 -10.86 -12.47
N SER A 83 70.27 -10.54 -11.53
CA SER A 83 70.47 -10.25 -10.09
C SER A 83 71.36 -9.09 -9.57
N ALA A 84 70.71 -8.36 -8.65
CA ALA A 84 71.19 -7.65 -7.47
C ALA A 84 71.82 -6.25 -7.65
N SER A 85 71.05 -5.21 -7.33
CA SER A 85 71.51 -4.14 -6.45
C SER A 85 70.33 -3.31 -5.92
N MET A 86 70.39 -3.02 -4.62
CA MET A 86 69.46 -2.22 -3.85
C MET A 86 69.58 -0.72 -4.16
N SER A 87 68.55 0.01 -3.71
CA SER A 87 68.42 1.47 -3.59
C SER A 87 67.69 2.16 -4.75
N SER A 88 66.81 3.10 -4.38
CA SER A 88 65.96 3.97 -5.22
C SER A 88 64.50 3.54 -5.52
N ARG A 89 63.79 2.93 -4.55
CA ARG A 89 62.30 2.82 -4.62
C ARG A 89 61.51 3.43 -3.47
N ASP A 90 62.15 4.08 -2.50
CA ASP A 90 61.45 4.52 -1.28
C ASP A 90 60.76 5.89 -1.33
N HIS A 91 60.80 6.62 -2.46
CA HIS A 91 60.24 7.98 -2.48
C HIS A 91 58.86 8.16 -3.14
N LEU A 92 58.23 7.09 -3.64
CA LEU A 92 56.88 7.15 -4.25
C LEU A 92 55.80 6.33 -3.50
N GLU A 93 56.18 5.46 -2.56
CA GLU A 93 55.21 4.64 -1.81
C GLU A 93 54.62 5.33 -0.57
N VAL A 94 55.20 6.46 -0.13
CA VAL A 94 54.83 7.09 1.15
C VAL A 94 53.55 7.93 1.05
N GLU A 95 53.14 8.39 -0.13
CA GLU A 95 51.90 9.17 -0.29
C GLU A 95 50.63 8.31 -0.46
N GLU A 96 50.70 7.05 -0.92
CA GLU A 96 49.51 6.19 -1.08
C GLU A 96 49.08 5.44 0.19
N ARG A 97 50.01 5.19 1.13
CA ARG A 97 49.74 4.42 2.36
C ARG A 97 48.75 5.12 3.32
N PRO A 98 48.79 6.45 3.54
CA PRO A 98 47.82 7.14 4.40
C PRO A 98 46.39 7.07 3.83
N GLN A 99 46.23 7.30 2.52
CA GLN A 99 44.93 7.30 1.85
C GLN A 99 44.28 5.91 1.84
N LYS A 100 45.07 4.84 1.61
CA LYS A 100 44.61 3.44 1.70
C LYS A 100 44.16 3.08 3.11
N SER A 101 44.95 3.43 4.13
CA SER A 101 44.60 3.15 5.54
C SER A 101 43.34 3.89 6.01
N LEU A 102 43.08 5.09 5.48
CA LEU A 102 41.88 5.87 5.78
C LEU A 102 40.62 5.23 5.16
N ASN A 103 40.73 4.76 3.92
CA ASN A 103 39.65 4.06 3.23
C ASN A 103 39.34 2.70 3.87
N GLU A 104 40.36 1.96 4.32
CA GLU A 104 40.21 0.69 5.05
C GLU A 104 39.47 0.90 6.37
N LYS A 105 39.85 1.91 7.17
CA LYS A 105 39.13 2.27 8.41
C LYS A 105 37.68 2.67 8.14
N GLN A 106 37.42 3.41 7.06
CA GLN A 106 36.07 3.79 6.69
C GLN A 106 35.22 2.57 6.30
N GLN A 107 35.82 1.57 5.65
CA GLN A 107 35.17 0.30 5.34
C GLN A 107 34.85 -0.50 6.61
N GLU A 108 35.75 -0.56 7.59
CA GLU A 108 35.50 -1.21 8.89
C GLU A 108 34.32 -0.59 9.64
N TYR A 109 34.22 0.75 9.64
CA TYR A 109 33.05 1.43 10.23
C TYR A 109 31.76 1.12 9.49
N GLN A 110 31.78 1.04 8.17
CA GLN A 110 30.60 0.62 7.40
C GLN A 110 30.21 -0.82 7.73
N ASP A 111 31.17 -1.74 7.87
CA ASP A 111 30.91 -3.14 8.21
C ASP A 111 30.28 -3.28 9.61
N LEU A 112 30.76 -2.50 10.58
CA LEU A 112 30.18 -2.43 11.92
C LEU A 112 28.76 -1.86 11.91
N LEU A 113 28.51 -0.81 11.11
CA LEU A 113 27.16 -0.27 10.94
C LEU A 113 26.21 -1.34 10.40
N ILE A 114 26.59 -2.03 9.32
CA ILE A 114 25.78 -3.09 8.72
C ILE A 114 25.50 -4.21 9.72
N ARG A 115 26.50 -4.67 10.48
CA ARG A 115 26.33 -5.70 11.51
C ARG A 115 25.41 -5.25 12.65
N CYS A 116 25.41 -3.96 12.97
CA CYS A 116 24.52 -3.40 13.99
C CYS A 116 23.07 -3.32 13.49
N ILE A 117 22.84 -2.78 12.29
CA ILE A 117 21.48 -2.60 11.76
C ILE A 117 20.83 -3.92 11.30
N ALA A 118 21.63 -4.97 11.08
CA ALA A 118 21.14 -6.32 10.85
C ALA A 118 20.44 -6.92 12.09
N GLN A 119 20.64 -6.34 13.27
CA GLN A 119 19.97 -6.75 14.51
C GLN A 119 18.66 -5.98 14.69
N HIS A 120 17.74 -6.54 15.48
CA HIS A 120 16.51 -5.86 15.87
C HIS A 120 16.79 -4.86 17.00
N LEU A 121 17.06 -3.61 16.65
CA LEU A 121 17.45 -2.54 17.58
C LEU A 121 16.28 -1.93 18.36
N GLY A 122 15.04 -2.17 17.91
CA GLY A 122 13.83 -1.69 18.57
C GLY A 122 13.63 -0.17 18.50
N PHE A 123 12.96 0.37 19.51
CA PHE A 123 12.46 1.75 19.55
C PHE A 123 12.87 2.45 20.84
N SER A 124 13.15 3.75 20.76
CA SER A 124 13.42 4.61 21.92
C SER A 124 12.47 5.80 21.91
N ARG A 125 11.60 5.91 22.93
CA ARG A 125 10.52 6.90 23.01
C ARG A 125 9.65 6.93 21.73
N GLY A 126 9.36 5.75 21.17
CA GLY A 126 8.59 5.59 19.93
C GLY A 126 9.35 5.88 18.63
N ARG A 127 10.65 6.21 18.68
CA ARG A 127 11.48 6.46 17.50
C ARG A 127 12.28 5.20 17.11
N PRO A 128 12.35 4.82 15.82
CA PRO A 128 13.12 3.66 15.39
C PRO A 128 14.63 3.88 15.55
N VAL A 129 15.30 3.07 16.39
CA VAL A 129 16.71 3.27 16.74
C VAL A 129 17.62 3.06 15.52
N ALA A 130 17.33 2.04 14.70
CA ALA A 130 18.11 1.71 13.50
C ALA A 130 18.18 2.89 12.52
N VAL A 131 17.04 3.52 12.21
CA VAL A 131 16.98 4.69 11.32
C VAL A 131 17.84 5.83 11.82
N CYS A 132 17.78 6.10 13.12
CA CYS A 132 18.45 7.23 13.71
C CYS A 132 19.98 7.08 13.61
N ILE A 133 20.47 5.86 13.81
CA ILE A 133 21.88 5.51 13.61
C ILE A 133 22.25 5.61 12.13
N ILE A 134 21.47 4.96 11.24
CA ILE A 134 21.72 4.99 9.79
C ILE A 134 21.82 6.44 9.30
N TYR A 135 20.84 7.26 9.63
CA TYR A 135 20.76 8.64 9.18
C TYR A 135 21.93 9.49 9.73
N LYS A 136 22.24 9.39 11.02
CA LYS A 136 23.38 10.11 11.62
C LYS A 136 24.70 9.69 10.96
N CYS A 137 24.92 8.40 10.71
CA CYS A 137 26.12 7.90 10.02
C CYS A 137 26.23 8.42 8.58
N LEU A 138 25.15 8.34 7.80
CA LEU A 138 25.14 8.83 6.42
C LEU A 138 25.41 10.33 6.32
N ARG A 139 24.91 11.13 7.28
CA ARG A 139 25.22 12.56 7.38
C ARG A 139 26.67 12.81 7.76
N GLN A 140 27.17 12.12 8.80
CA GLN A 140 28.54 12.30 9.29
C GLN A 140 29.57 11.97 8.20
N TRP A 141 29.31 10.93 7.40
CA TRP A 141 30.16 10.52 6.29
C TRP A 141 29.89 11.28 4.99
N ARG A 142 28.99 12.29 5.02
CA ARG A 142 28.55 13.07 3.86
C ARG A 142 28.16 12.20 2.66
N SER A 143 27.62 11.01 2.91
CA SER A 143 27.39 9.99 1.87
C SER A 143 26.41 10.44 0.79
N PHE A 144 25.57 11.44 1.09
CA PHE A 144 24.63 12.02 0.13
C PHE A 144 25.28 12.88 -0.97
N GLU A 145 26.50 13.37 -0.74
CA GLU A 145 27.22 14.30 -1.62
C GLU A 145 28.28 13.60 -2.48
N VAL A 146 28.47 12.29 -2.30
CA VAL A 146 29.53 11.51 -2.96
C VAL A 146 29.02 10.89 -4.27
N GLU A 147 29.86 10.93 -5.32
CA GLU A 147 29.51 10.36 -6.63
C GLU A 147 29.47 8.83 -6.67
N ARG A 148 30.20 8.17 -5.75
CA ARG A 148 30.26 6.71 -5.62
C ARG A 148 30.29 6.30 -4.16
N THR A 149 29.37 5.44 -3.75
CA THR A 149 29.35 4.84 -2.41
C THR A 149 28.60 3.52 -2.45
N SER A 150 29.09 2.51 -1.73
CA SER A 150 28.45 1.18 -1.62
C SER A 150 27.54 1.06 -0.40
N ILE A 151 27.58 2.03 0.52
CA ILE A 151 26.85 1.93 1.79
C ILE A 151 25.34 1.86 1.59
N PHE A 152 24.81 2.57 0.60
CA PHE A 152 23.38 2.56 0.26
C PHE A 152 22.93 1.17 -0.18
N ASP A 153 23.65 0.54 -1.11
CA ASP A 153 23.34 -0.81 -1.59
C ASP A 153 23.39 -1.83 -0.45
N ARG A 154 24.37 -1.71 0.45
CA ARG A 154 24.52 -2.60 1.61
C ARG A 154 23.37 -2.45 2.62
N ILE A 155 22.91 -1.22 2.87
CA ILE A 155 21.74 -0.97 3.73
C ILE A 155 20.49 -1.58 3.07
N ILE A 156 20.28 -1.35 1.77
CA ILE A 156 19.15 -1.93 1.03
C ILE A 156 19.17 -3.46 1.05
N GLN A 157 20.35 -4.08 0.86
CA GLN A 157 20.51 -5.53 0.97
C GLN A 157 20.18 -6.05 2.37
N THR A 158 20.56 -5.30 3.41
CA THR A 158 20.24 -5.67 4.80
C THR A 158 18.74 -5.65 5.05
N ILE A 159 18.04 -4.60 4.60
CA ILE A 159 16.57 -4.53 4.64
C ILE A 159 15.98 -5.70 3.86
N GLY A 160 16.50 -5.94 2.64
CA GLY A 160 16.05 -7.02 1.75
C GLY A 160 16.13 -8.41 2.37
N HIS A 161 17.25 -8.74 3.00
CA HIS A 161 17.42 -10.02 3.70
C HIS A 161 16.53 -10.10 4.94
N ALA A 162 16.38 -9.00 5.67
CA ALA A 162 15.55 -9.00 6.86
C ALA A 162 14.06 -9.21 6.53
N ILE A 163 13.56 -8.75 5.37
CA ILE A 163 12.15 -8.95 4.95
C ILE A 163 11.94 -10.20 4.07
N GLU A 164 12.91 -11.10 4.00
CA GLU A 164 12.84 -12.32 3.18
C GLU A 164 11.73 -13.28 3.68
N ILE A 165 11.53 -13.34 5.00
CA ILE A 165 10.46 -14.12 5.64
C ILE A 165 9.17 -13.30 5.62
N GLN A 166 8.37 -13.50 4.57
CA GLN A 166 7.18 -12.69 4.30
C GLN A 166 6.04 -12.89 5.30
N ASP A 167 5.93 -14.03 5.98
CA ASP A 167 4.82 -14.28 6.92
C ASP A 167 5.05 -13.67 8.33
N ASN A 168 6.20 -13.05 8.60
CA ASN A 168 6.50 -12.45 9.90
C ASN A 168 6.04 -10.98 9.96
N ASN A 169 4.78 -10.77 10.31
CA ASN A 169 4.17 -9.43 10.41
C ASN A 169 4.88 -8.51 11.42
N GLU A 170 5.45 -9.02 12.50
CA GLU A 170 6.17 -8.20 13.49
C GLU A 170 7.42 -7.58 12.88
N ASN A 171 8.22 -8.41 12.21
CA ASN A 171 9.45 -7.97 11.57
C ASN A 171 9.16 -7.08 10.34
N LEU A 172 8.12 -7.37 9.56
CA LEU A 172 7.66 -6.48 8.48
C LEU A 172 7.21 -5.12 9.03
N ALA A 173 6.44 -5.09 10.12
CA ALA A 173 6.01 -3.84 10.75
C ALA A 173 7.20 -3.03 11.30
N TYR A 174 8.18 -3.70 11.92
CA TYR A 174 9.43 -3.06 12.33
C TYR A 174 10.14 -2.39 11.15
N TRP A 175 10.34 -3.11 10.03
CA TRP A 175 11.00 -2.54 8.86
C TRP A 175 10.16 -1.51 8.13
N LEU A 176 8.82 -1.59 8.15
CA LEU A 176 7.95 -0.55 7.62
C LEU A 176 8.14 0.76 8.38
N SER A 177 8.16 0.70 9.71
CA SER A 177 8.41 1.89 10.55
C SER A 177 9.80 2.47 10.31
N ASN A 178 10.84 1.62 10.26
CA ASN A 178 12.20 2.06 9.98
C ASN A 178 12.31 2.68 8.57
N ALA A 179 11.85 1.99 7.52
CA ALA A 179 11.99 2.45 6.14
C ALA A 179 11.21 3.74 5.87
N SER A 180 9.97 3.84 6.36
CA SER A 180 9.14 5.06 6.20
C SER A 180 9.73 6.27 6.92
N THR A 181 10.23 6.07 8.14
CA THR A 181 10.92 7.10 8.93
C THR A 181 12.21 7.56 8.23
N LEU A 182 13.03 6.63 7.73
CA LEU A 182 14.25 6.98 7.00
C LEU A 182 13.92 7.74 5.72
N LEU A 183 12.90 7.30 4.98
CA LEU A 183 12.43 7.98 3.77
C LEU A 183 12.01 9.42 4.04
N LEU A 184 11.30 9.67 5.15
CA LEU A 184 10.91 11.00 5.60
C LEU A 184 12.14 11.89 5.86
N LEU A 185 13.15 11.36 6.56
CA LEU A 185 14.38 12.09 6.83
C LEU A 185 15.14 12.42 5.55
N LEU A 186 15.18 11.49 4.59
CA LEU A 186 15.78 11.73 3.27
C LEU A 186 15.00 12.77 2.48
N GLN A 187 13.65 12.75 2.50
CA GLN A 187 12.80 13.75 1.85
C GLN A 187 13.10 15.16 2.37
N ARG A 188 13.30 15.31 3.67
CA ARG A 188 13.62 16.61 4.31
C ARG A 188 15.07 17.05 4.04
N THR A 189 15.98 16.12 3.85
CA THR A 189 17.43 16.39 3.71
C THR A 189 17.85 16.64 2.27
N LEU A 190 17.33 15.88 1.31
CA LEU A 190 17.82 15.87 -0.07
C LEU A 190 17.09 16.93 -0.92
N LYS A 191 17.83 17.91 -1.44
CA LYS A 191 17.37 18.74 -2.57
C LYS A 191 17.63 17.98 -3.86
N ALA A 192 16.59 17.80 -4.69
CA ALA A 192 16.79 17.44 -6.08
C ALA A 192 17.51 18.61 -6.78
N GLY A 193 18.74 18.38 -7.25
CA GLY A 193 19.47 19.37 -8.03
C GLY A 193 18.73 19.73 -9.31
N GLY A 194 18.31 20.99 -9.46
CA GLY A 194 18.05 21.64 -10.75
C GLY A 194 16.77 21.27 -11.51
N ALA A 195 15.61 21.77 -11.06
CA ALA A 195 14.51 22.17 -11.94
C ALA A 195 13.75 23.43 -11.46
N ALA A 196 14.23 24.09 -10.39
CA ALA A 196 13.65 25.32 -9.85
C ALA A 196 14.25 26.60 -10.48
N GLY A 197 14.54 26.57 -11.78
CA GLY A 197 15.16 27.68 -12.50
C GLY A 197 14.78 27.83 -13.98
N MET A 198 14.05 26.89 -14.57
CA MET A 198 13.54 26.99 -15.94
C MET A 198 12.08 26.56 -16.01
N THR A 199 11.21 27.39 -15.46
CA THR A 199 9.84 27.48 -15.96
C THR A 199 9.87 28.31 -17.24
N PRO A 200 9.46 27.80 -18.41
CA PRO A 200 8.83 28.67 -19.37
C PRO A 200 7.58 29.20 -18.66
N GLN A 201 7.48 30.52 -18.50
CA GLN A 201 6.24 31.17 -18.09
C GLN A 201 5.13 30.75 -19.07
N HIS A 202 4.37 29.71 -18.73
CA HIS A 202 3.08 29.51 -19.33
C HIS A 202 2.16 30.55 -18.70
N ARG A 203 2.23 31.78 -19.24
CA ARG A 203 1.10 32.72 -19.17
C ARG A 203 -0.12 31.90 -19.57
N ARG A 204 -1.02 31.65 -18.61
CA ARG A 204 -2.42 31.39 -18.95
C ARG A 204 -2.98 32.72 -19.44
N SER A 205 -2.74 32.99 -20.71
CA SER A 205 -3.50 33.95 -21.48
C SER A 205 -4.90 33.36 -21.59
N THR A 206 -5.83 33.91 -20.82
CA THR A 206 -7.27 33.77 -21.08
C THR A 206 -7.54 34.30 -22.48
N SER A 207 -7.94 33.41 -23.38
CA SER A 207 -8.40 33.77 -24.72
C SER A 207 -9.57 34.74 -24.60
N ALA A 208 -9.37 35.96 -25.11
CA ALA A 208 -10.43 36.91 -25.39
C ALA A 208 -10.68 36.90 -26.90
N THR A 209 -11.93 36.64 -27.28
CA THR A 209 -12.63 37.07 -28.50
C THR A 209 -14.09 36.66 -28.30
N LEU A 210 -15.15 37.39 -28.63
CA LEU A 210 -15.39 38.61 -29.40
C LEU A 210 -16.82 39.04 -29.02
N PHE A 211 -17.04 40.29 -28.60
CA PHE A 211 -18.22 41.16 -28.86
C PHE A 211 -18.25 42.29 -27.81
N GLY A 212 -18.17 43.53 -28.28
CA GLY A 212 -17.93 44.71 -27.45
C GLY A 212 -19.17 45.54 -27.08
N ARG A 213 -18.97 46.50 -26.16
CA ARG A 213 -19.50 47.87 -26.18
C ARG A 213 -19.09 48.66 -24.92
N MET A 214 -18.41 49.79 -25.16
CA MET A 214 -18.47 51.11 -24.48
C MET A 214 -18.81 51.23 -22.97
N THR A 215 -17.89 51.74 -22.14
CA THR A 215 -17.80 53.16 -21.67
C THR A 215 -16.96 53.35 -20.39
N GLN A 216 -16.12 54.41 -20.40
CA GLN A 216 -15.73 55.33 -19.32
C GLN A 216 -14.96 54.79 -18.09
N SER A 217 -13.64 55.05 -17.95
CA SER A 217 -12.98 56.31 -17.49
C SER A 217 -13.01 56.53 -15.97
N PHE A 218 -11.87 56.43 -15.26
CA PHE A 218 -11.17 57.56 -14.61
C PHE A 218 -9.81 57.19 -13.96
N ARG A 219 -8.89 58.18 -14.05
CA ARG A 219 -7.54 58.44 -13.49
C ARG A 219 -7.16 57.79 -12.12
N GLY A 220 -5.90 57.60 -11.72
CA GLY A 220 -4.60 57.96 -12.29
C GLY A 220 -3.42 57.84 -11.27
N THR A 221 -2.22 57.54 -11.81
CA THR A 221 -0.83 57.91 -11.41
C THR A 221 -0.10 57.33 -10.15
N PRO A 222 1.26 57.23 -10.20
CA PRO A 222 2.09 56.18 -9.55
C PRO A 222 3.23 56.70 -8.62
N GLN A 223 4.20 55.82 -8.29
CA GLN A 223 5.46 55.97 -7.51
C GLN A 223 5.32 55.61 -6.02
N GLY A 224 6.15 54.81 -5.35
CA GLY A 224 7.49 54.27 -5.61
C GLY A 224 8.29 54.42 -4.30
N ALA A 225 8.57 53.33 -3.57
CA ALA A 225 9.65 53.25 -2.57
C ALA A 225 9.77 51.82 -2.00
N ASP A 226 10.96 51.27 -2.15
CA ASP A 226 11.51 50.09 -1.51
C ASP A 226 11.77 50.38 -0.02
N LEU A 227 11.26 49.56 0.90
CA LEU A 227 11.70 49.52 2.30
C LEU A 227 11.49 48.12 2.91
N SER A 228 12.61 47.49 3.20
CA SER A 228 12.80 46.38 4.12
C SER A 228 12.68 46.83 5.58
N PHE A 229 12.04 46.03 6.45
CA PHE A 229 12.20 45.91 7.92
C PHE A 229 11.30 44.74 8.36
N VAL A 230 11.80 43.56 8.75
CA VAL A 230 12.44 43.16 10.03
C VAL A 230 11.56 43.44 11.27
N ASN A 231 10.99 42.36 11.81
CA ASN A 231 10.89 41.97 13.23
C ASN A 231 10.33 40.52 13.24
N GLY A 232 10.92 39.49 13.84
CA GLY A 232 11.99 39.44 14.82
C GLY A 232 11.45 39.08 16.20
N GLU A 233 10.99 37.83 16.39
CA GLU A 233 10.93 37.21 17.72
C GLU A 233 11.52 35.80 17.64
N SER A 234 12.74 35.69 18.17
CA SER A 234 13.50 34.47 18.36
C SER A 234 13.18 33.89 19.75
N ALA A 235 12.78 32.62 19.80
CA ALA A 235 12.87 31.80 20.99
C ALA A 235 13.25 30.36 20.58
N GLY A 236 14.47 29.95 20.95
CA GLY A 236 14.91 28.55 21.10
C GLY A 236 15.28 27.78 19.84
N GLY A 237 16.57 27.56 19.61
CA GLY A 237 17.10 26.90 18.41
C GLY A 237 16.94 25.37 18.34
N VAL A 238 17.11 24.85 17.12
CA VAL A 238 18.01 23.75 16.70
C VAL A 238 17.66 23.41 15.23
N ASP A 239 18.65 23.58 14.34
CA ASP A 239 18.75 23.03 12.99
C ASP A 239 17.45 22.85 12.16
N THR A 240 17.05 23.90 11.43
CA THR A 240 16.51 23.69 10.08
C THR A 240 17.57 22.94 9.27
N LEU A 241 17.44 21.62 9.23
CA LEU A 241 18.25 20.67 8.44
C LEU A 241 18.74 21.32 7.15
N ARG A 242 20.03 21.68 7.10
CA ARG A 242 20.67 22.20 5.90
C ARG A 242 20.42 21.22 4.77
N GLN A 243 19.53 21.58 3.86
CA GLN A 243 19.21 20.78 2.69
C GLN A 243 20.49 20.56 1.86
N VAL A 244 20.79 19.29 1.58
CA VAL A 244 22.01 18.81 0.92
C VAL A 244 21.74 18.62 -0.57
N GLU A 245 22.67 19.05 -1.42
CA GLU A 245 22.63 18.74 -2.86
C GLU A 245 22.96 17.27 -3.07
N ALA A 246 21.93 16.47 -3.32
CA ALA A 246 22.07 15.02 -3.42
C ALA A 246 22.70 14.60 -4.75
N LYS A 247 23.70 13.72 -4.71
CA LYS A 247 24.23 13.04 -5.91
C LYS A 247 23.36 11.83 -6.28
N TYR A 248 23.59 11.32 -7.49
CA TYR A 248 22.82 10.21 -8.06
C TYR A 248 22.66 8.99 -7.12
N PRO A 249 23.71 8.48 -6.43
CA PRO A 249 23.54 7.33 -5.53
C PRO A 249 22.53 7.57 -4.40
N ALA A 250 22.45 8.81 -3.88
CA ALA A 250 21.51 9.16 -2.83
C ALA A 250 20.06 9.24 -3.34
N LEU A 251 19.87 9.72 -4.57
CA LEU A 251 18.56 9.74 -5.22
C LEU A 251 18.07 8.32 -5.53
N LEU A 252 18.96 7.46 -6.02
CA LEU A 252 18.66 6.04 -6.25
C LEU A 252 18.32 5.32 -4.94
N PHE A 253 19.10 5.56 -3.88
CA PHE A 253 18.83 5.01 -2.55
C PHE A 253 17.44 5.40 -2.04
N LYS A 254 17.06 6.68 -2.19
CA LYS A 254 15.72 7.15 -1.83
C LYS A 254 14.63 6.44 -2.64
N GLN A 255 14.82 6.28 -3.95
CA GLN A 255 13.86 5.58 -4.82
C GLN A 255 13.71 4.10 -4.44
N GLN A 256 14.83 3.41 -4.18
CA GLN A 256 14.82 2.03 -3.70
C GLN A 256 14.11 1.91 -2.36
N LEU A 257 14.37 2.84 -1.44
CA LEU A 257 13.71 2.87 -0.14
C LEU A 257 12.19 3.07 -0.26
N THR A 258 11.73 3.94 -1.16
CA THR A 258 10.30 4.07 -1.49
C THR A 258 9.72 2.74 -1.95
N ALA A 259 10.38 2.07 -2.91
CA ALA A 259 9.91 0.78 -3.40
C ALA A 259 9.87 -0.30 -2.29
N TYR A 260 10.79 -0.24 -1.33
CA TYR A 260 10.77 -1.12 -0.16
C TYR A 260 9.62 -0.81 0.80
N VAL A 261 9.32 0.47 1.05
CA VAL A 261 8.14 0.86 1.86
C VAL A 261 6.86 0.31 1.22
N GLU A 262 6.69 0.52 -0.09
CA GLU A 262 5.54 0.01 -0.85
C GLU A 262 5.46 -1.53 -0.84
N LYS A 263 6.60 -2.20 -0.99
CA LYS A 263 6.70 -3.66 -0.96
C LYS A 263 6.32 -4.24 0.40
N ILE A 264 6.86 -3.68 1.48
CA ILE A 264 6.58 -4.14 2.85
C ILE A 264 5.11 -3.89 3.21
N TYR A 265 4.58 -2.72 2.86
CA TYR A 265 3.17 -2.40 2.99
C TYR A 265 2.30 -3.42 2.24
N GLY A 266 2.60 -3.69 0.97
CA GLY A 266 1.89 -4.71 0.20
C GLY A 266 1.93 -6.11 0.83
N MET A 267 3.08 -6.54 1.36
CA MET A 267 3.21 -7.83 2.06
C MET A 267 2.32 -7.92 3.30
N LEU A 268 2.33 -6.88 4.15
CA LEU A 268 1.51 -6.81 5.36
C LEU A 268 0.01 -6.89 5.04
N ARG A 269 -0.42 -6.09 4.05
CA ARG A 269 -1.79 -6.11 3.53
C ARG A 269 -2.19 -7.51 3.05
N ASP A 270 -1.36 -8.12 2.21
CA ASP A 270 -1.67 -9.39 1.57
C ASP A 270 -1.68 -10.55 2.59
N ASN A 271 -0.83 -10.49 3.62
CA ASN A 271 -0.87 -11.41 4.75
C ASN A 271 -2.19 -11.33 5.52
N LEU A 272 -2.67 -10.11 5.83
CA LEU A 272 -3.94 -9.95 6.51
C LEU A 272 -5.12 -10.39 5.62
N LYS A 273 -5.10 -10.06 4.32
CA LYS A 273 -6.09 -10.58 3.35
C LYS A 273 -6.12 -12.11 3.37
N LYS A 274 -4.95 -12.76 3.32
CA LYS A 274 -4.81 -14.22 3.36
C LYS A 274 -5.36 -14.82 4.67
N GLU A 275 -5.14 -14.15 5.81
CA GLU A 275 -5.65 -14.58 7.12
C GLU A 275 -7.19 -14.53 7.19
N ILE A 276 -7.81 -13.45 6.73
CA ILE A 276 -9.27 -13.26 6.86
C ILE A 276 -10.08 -13.91 5.72
N SER A 277 -9.49 -14.17 4.55
CA SER A 277 -10.19 -14.69 3.36
C SER A 277 -11.00 -15.98 3.63
N PRO A 278 -10.47 -16.99 4.34
CA PRO A 278 -11.23 -18.20 4.66
C PRO A 278 -12.46 -17.93 5.52
N LEU A 279 -12.38 -16.95 6.43
CA LEU A 279 -13.50 -16.57 7.29
C LEU A 279 -14.57 -15.80 6.54
N LEU A 280 -14.18 -14.94 5.58
CA LEU A 280 -15.13 -14.18 4.77
C LEU A 280 -16.08 -15.07 3.98
N GLY A 281 -15.61 -16.20 3.46
CA GLY A 281 -16.46 -17.18 2.76
C GLY A 281 -17.54 -17.79 3.67
N LEU A 282 -17.27 -17.90 4.98
CA LEU A 282 -18.19 -18.42 5.99
C LEU A 282 -19.11 -17.34 6.57
N CYS A 283 -18.72 -16.06 6.46
CA CYS A 283 -19.46 -14.93 7.02
C CYS A 283 -20.67 -14.50 6.17
N ILE A 284 -20.72 -14.91 4.90
CA ILE A 284 -21.74 -14.48 3.93
C ILE A 284 -22.88 -15.48 3.75
N GLN A 285 -22.74 -16.68 4.32
CA GLN A 285 -23.75 -17.73 4.27
C GLN A 285 -24.02 -18.24 5.68
N VAL A 286 -25.30 -18.31 6.05
CA VAL A 286 -25.72 -19.07 7.22
C VAL A 286 -25.45 -20.56 6.95
N PRO A 287 -24.60 -21.29 7.71
CA PRO A 287 -24.45 -22.73 7.53
C PRO A 287 -25.82 -23.37 7.65
N LEU A 288 -26.19 -24.17 6.65
CA LEU A 288 -27.42 -24.98 6.62
C LEU A 288 -27.49 -26.07 7.72
N ALA A 289 -26.76 -25.91 8.83
CA ALA A 289 -26.84 -26.79 9.99
C ALA A 289 -28.21 -26.74 10.71
N LEU A 290 -29.12 -25.84 10.30
CA LEU A 290 -30.49 -25.78 10.80
C LEU A 290 -31.54 -26.36 9.85
N ASP A 291 -31.15 -26.93 8.70
CA ASP A 291 -32.05 -27.82 7.97
C ASP A 291 -31.73 -29.26 8.37
N LEU A 292 -32.40 -29.70 9.44
CA LEU A 292 -32.43 -31.08 9.98
C LEU A 292 -33.05 -32.09 8.99
N GLY A 293 -32.82 -31.91 7.69
CA GLY A 293 -33.39 -32.70 6.60
C GLY A 293 -32.40 -33.54 5.81
N SER A 294 -31.08 -33.34 5.92
CA SER A 294 -30.19 -33.93 4.90
C SER A 294 -28.81 -34.44 5.32
N ILE A 295 -28.55 -34.65 6.61
CA ILE A 295 -27.35 -35.39 7.06
C ILE A 295 -27.83 -36.58 7.88
N GLY A 296 -27.49 -37.79 7.41
CA GLY A 296 -27.85 -39.06 8.02
C GLY A 296 -27.36 -39.16 9.46
N VAL A 297 -28.23 -38.82 10.41
CA VAL A 297 -28.09 -39.17 11.82
C VAL A 297 -28.97 -40.40 12.07
N THR A 298 -28.41 -41.32 12.84
CA THR A 298 -28.77 -42.73 13.02
C THR A 298 -30.25 -43.07 13.26
N PRO A 299 -30.69 -44.33 12.97
CA PRO A 299 -32.11 -44.74 12.88
C PRO A 299 -32.90 -44.74 14.19
N LEU A 300 -32.37 -44.18 15.28
CA LEU A 300 -33.02 -44.15 16.59
C LEU A 300 -33.76 -42.84 16.87
N ILE A 301 -33.50 -41.75 16.14
CA ILE A 301 -34.17 -40.45 16.38
C ILE A 301 -35.38 -40.25 15.45
N LEU A 302 -35.36 -40.81 14.23
CA LEU A 302 -36.51 -40.76 13.32
C LEU A 302 -37.75 -41.50 13.87
N GLN A 303 -37.56 -42.53 14.71
CA GLN A 303 -38.65 -43.22 15.38
C GLN A 303 -39.38 -42.35 16.42
N TRP A 304 -38.71 -41.33 16.98
CA TRP A 304 -39.34 -40.36 17.88
C TRP A 304 -40.03 -39.21 17.16
N MET A 305 -39.64 -38.92 15.90
CA MET A 305 -40.15 -37.78 15.15
C MET A 305 -41.38 -38.11 14.28
N TRP A 306 -41.62 -39.39 13.96
CA TRP A 306 -42.78 -39.86 13.17
C TRP A 306 -43.81 -40.67 14.00
N ALA A 307 -43.78 -40.58 15.32
CA ALA A 307 -44.81 -41.17 16.17
C ALA A 307 -46.16 -40.39 16.03
N PRO A 308 -47.31 -41.08 15.85
CA PRO A 308 -48.61 -40.43 15.72
C PRO A 308 -48.94 -39.54 16.92
N ARG A 309 -49.50 -38.37 16.62
CA ARG A 309 -50.00 -37.35 17.57
C ARG A 309 -50.67 -37.96 18.80
N ILE A 310 -50.10 -37.69 19.97
CA ILE A 310 -50.84 -37.62 21.24
C ILE A 310 -50.58 -36.25 21.85
N SER A 311 -51.67 -35.51 22.04
CA SER A 311 -51.72 -34.20 22.68
C SER A 311 -51.11 -34.23 24.08
N ARG A 312 -50.04 -33.44 24.31
CA ARG A 312 -49.81 -32.55 25.48
C ARG A 312 -48.40 -31.95 25.44
N ALA A 313 -48.28 -30.72 25.97
CA ALA A 313 -47.06 -29.90 26.17
C ALA A 313 -46.54 -29.06 24.97
N SER A 314 -47.10 -27.86 24.81
CA SER A 314 -46.70 -26.84 23.82
C SER A 314 -45.61 -25.85 24.29
N LEU A 315 -45.09 -25.97 25.51
CA LEU A 315 -44.16 -24.95 26.07
C LEU A 315 -42.66 -25.35 25.96
N ALA A 316 -42.32 -26.63 26.15
CA ALA A 316 -40.92 -27.08 26.13
C ALA A 316 -40.28 -27.11 24.72
N LYS A 317 -41.09 -27.27 23.67
CA LYS A 317 -40.65 -27.31 22.26
C LYS A 317 -40.27 -25.94 21.70
N GLY A 318 -40.72 -24.85 22.34
CA GLY A 318 -40.32 -23.49 22.00
C GLY A 318 -38.92 -23.18 22.51
N ILE A 319 -38.68 -23.51 23.78
CA ILE A 319 -37.41 -23.24 24.50
C ILE A 319 -36.23 -23.98 23.86
N ALA A 320 -36.40 -25.26 23.50
CA ALA A 320 -35.35 -26.04 22.83
C ALA A 320 -35.00 -25.50 21.42
N ARG A 321 -35.99 -25.01 20.66
CA ARG A 321 -35.76 -24.36 19.35
C ARG A 321 -35.10 -23.00 19.51
N THR A 322 -35.49 -22.19 20.49
CA THR A 322 -34.82 -20.92 20.76
C THR A 322 -33.40 -21.12 21.28
N LEU A 323 -33.12 -22.14 22.08
CA LEU A 323 -31.76 -22.47 22.52
C LEU A 323 -30.89 -22.94 21.35
N ALA A 324 -31.42 -23.82 20.48
CA ALA A 324 -30.71 -24.29 19.30
C ALA A 324 -30.44 -23.17 18.29
N ASN A 325 -31.41 -22.25 18.11
CA ASN A 325 -31.24 -21.07 17.27
C ASN A 325 -30.24 -20.09 17.88
N ALA A 326 -30.24 -19.89 19.20
CA ALA A 326 -29.26 -19.06 19.89
C ALA A 326 -27.84 -19.64 19.76
N ALA A 327 -27.67 -20.95 19.94
CA ALA A 327 -26.39 -21.63 19.78
C ALA A 327 -25.88 -21.60 18.33
N ALA A 328 -26.76 -21.75 17.34
CA ALA A 328 -26.40 -21.59 15.93
C ALA A 328 -26.01 -20.14 15.61
N GLN A 329 -26.70 -19.16 16.21
CA GLN A 329 -26.39 -17.73 16.07
C GLN A 329 -25.06 -17.35 16.74
N GLU A 330 -24.70 -18.00 17.85
CA GLU A 330 -23.37 -17.84 18.46
C GLU A 330 -22.24 -18.37 17.56
N ILE A 331 -22.41 -19.54 16.93
CA ILE A 331 -21.43 -20.11 15.99
C ILE A 331 -21.26 -19.20 14.76
N LEU A 332 -22.37 -18.67 14.26
CA LEU A 332 -22.42 -17.73 13.15
C LEU A 332 -21.64 -16.43 13.45
N ILE A 333 -21.84 -15.86 14.63
CA ILE A 333 -21.12 -14.65 15.07
C ILE A 333 -19.62 -14.96 15.30
N ALA A 334 -19.26 -16.21 15.63
CA ALA A 334 -17.87 -16.60 15.86
C ALA A 334 -16.95 -16.36 14.65
N HIS A 335 -17.46 -16.51 13.42
CA HIS A 335 -16.66 -16.22 12.21
C HIS A 335 -16.33 -14.73 12.08
N TRP A 336 -17.32 -13.86 12.32
CA TRP A 336 -17.14 -12.41 12.35
C TRP A 336 -16.20 -11.98 13.47
N GLN A 337 -16.36 -12.56 14.67
CA GLN A 337 -15.45 -12.35 15.80
C GLN A 337 -14.02 -12.79 15.46
N GLY A 338 -13.84 -13.86 14.68
CA GLY A 338 -12.54 -14.27 14.16
C GLY A 338 -11.89 -13.18 13.30
N ILE A 339 -12.64 -12.59 12.37
CA ILE A 339 -12.16 -11.46 11.55
C ILE A 339 -11.79 -10.26 12.43
N VAL A 340 -12.69 -9.86 13.34
CA VAL A 340 -12.46 -8.75 14.28
C VAL A 340 -11.21 -8.97 15.13
N LYS A 341 -10.97 -10.21 15.57
CA LYS A 341 -9.77 -10.59 16.30
C LYS A 341 -8.51 -10.47 15.44
N SER A 342 -8.53 -10.95 14.20
CA SER A 342 -7.42 -10.80 13.25
C SER A 342 -7.10 -9.32 13.00
N LEU A 343 -8.11 -8.48 12.76
CA LEU A 343 -7.93 -7.03 12.61
C LEU A 343 -7.32 -6.39 13.87
N GLY A 344 -7.80 -6.79 15.05
CA GLY A 344 -7.29 -6.30 16.34
C GLY A 344 -5.83 -6.72 16.59
N ASN A 345 -5.48 -7.97 16.32
CA ASN A 345 -4.12 -8.48 16.44
C ASN A 345 -3.17 -7.73 15.50
N PHE A 346 -3.57 -7.57 14.23
CA PHE A 346 -2.78 -6.84 13.24
C PHE A 346 -2.55 -5.38 13.64
N LEU A 347 -3.61 -4.68 14.10
CA LEU A 347 -3.48 -3.32 14.63
C LEU A 347 -2.50 -3.28 15.82
N SER A 348 -2.57 -4.25 16.73
CA SER A 348 -1.65 -4.35 17.87
C SER A 348 -0.20 -4.51 17.42
N THR A 349 0.06 -5.36 16.42
CA THR A 349 1.40 -5.54 15.84
C THR A 349 1.93 -4.24 15.24
N LEU A 350 1.12 -3.52 14.46
CA LEU A 350 1.52 -2.25 13.85
C LEU A 350 1.80 -1.17 14.91
N LYS A 351 0.95 -1.08 15.95
CA LYS A 351 1.12 -0.11 17.06
C LYS A 351 2.37 -0.38 17.89
N THR A 352 2.62 -1.64 18.23
CA THR A 352 3.79 -2.05 19.03
C THR A 352 5.10 -1.76 18.28
N ASN A 353 5.06 -1.79 16.95
CA ASN A 353 6.20 -1.44 16.08
C ASN A 353 6.19 0.03 15.64
N HIS A 354 5.40 0.89 16.28
CA HIS A 354 5.36 2.33 16.00
C HIS A 354 5.23 2.65 14.50
N VAL A 355 4.41 1.88 13.78
CA VAL A 355 4.12 2.19 12.37
C VAL A 355 3.34 3.50 12.32
N PRO A 356 3.69 4.44 11.42
CA PRO A 356 3.00 5.73 11.33
C PRO A 356 1.48 5.56 11.18
N PRO A 357 0.64 6.24 12.00
CA PRO A 357 -0.82 6.07 11.96
C PRO A 357 -1.43 6.31 10.57
N PHE A 358 -0.84 7.20 9.77
CA PHE A 358 -1.22 7.40 8.38
C PHE A 358 -1.18 6.12 7.54
N LEU A 359 -0.10 5.33 7.65
CA LEU A 359 0.03 4.06 6.93
C LEU A 359 -0.98 3.03 7.46
N ILE A 360 -1.20 3.00 8.78
CA ILE A 360 -2.18 2.11 9.40
C ILE A 360 -3.60 2.38 8.89
N ARG A 361 -4.00 3.66 8.79
CA ARG A 361 -5.32 4.02 8.22
C ARG A 361 -5.46 3.55 6.77
N LYS A 362 -4.39 3.70 5.98
CA LYS A 362 -4.37 3.25 4.58
C LYS A 362 -4.51 1.74 4.46
N GLU A 363 -3.82 0.98 5.33
CA GLU A 363 -3.96 -0.48 5.41
C GLU A 363 -5.42 -0.88 5.65
N PHE A 364 -6.03 -0.37 6.72
CA PHE A 364 -7.41 -0.76 7.06
C PHE A 364 -8.44 -0.28 6.03
N THR A 365 -8.23 0.86 5.38
CA THR A 365 -9.07 1.30 4.25
C THR A 365 -9.05 0.24 3.14
N GLN A 366 -7.88 -0.24 2.74
CA GLN A 366 -7.78 -1.28 1.70
C GLN A 366 -8.34 -2.63 2.16
N ILE A 367 -8.14 -3.01 3.41
CA ILE A 367 -8.69 -4.26 3.95
C ILE A 367 -10.22 -4.22 3.99
N PHE A 368 -10.83 -3.10 4.39
CA PHE A 368 -12.28 -2.95 4.40
C PHE A 368 -12.85 -2.90 2.98
N SER A 369 -12.15 -2.26 2.04
CA SER A 369 -12.49 -2.30 0.62
C SER A 369 -12.46 -3.74 0.07
N PHE A 370 -11.43 -4.53 0.43
CA PHE A 370 -11.35 -5.94 0.10
C PHE A 370 -12.50 -6.76 0.70
N ILE A 371 -12.83 -6.56 1.99
CA ILE A 371 -13.99 -7.20 2.62
C ILE A 371 -15.28 -6.86 1.87
N ASN A 372 -15.47 -5.59 1.51
CA ASN A 372 -16.61 -5.14 0.72
C ASN A 372 -16.71 -5.91 -0.60
N VAL A 373 -15.61 -5.98 -1.36
CA VAL A 373 -15.53 -6.69 -2.66
C VAL A 373 -15.89 -8.16 -2.48
N GLN A 374 -15.27 -8.85 -1.51
CA GLN A 374 -15.47 -10.28 -1.29
C GLN A 374 -16.92 -10.62 -0.91
N LEU A 375 -17.48 -9.90 0.05
CA LEU A 375 -18.84 -10.15 0.52
C LEU A 375 -19.88 -9.79 -0.55
N PHE A 376 -19.71 -8.63 -1.20
CA PHE A 376 -20.67 -8.15 -2.19
C PHE A 376 -20.65 -9.00 -3.47
N ASN A 377 -19.48 -9.39 -3.97
CA ASN A 377 -19.39 -10.29 -5.11
C ASN A 377 -19.97 -11.67 -4.78
N SER A 378 -19.74 -12.18 -3.57
CA SER A 378 -20.34 -13.42 -3.09
C SER A 378 -21.87 -13.35 -3.05
N LEU A 379 -22.44 -12.22 -2.63
CA LEU A 379 -23.87 -11.97 -2.63
C LEU A 379 -24.46 -11.95 -4.04
N LEU A 380 -23.77 -11.30 -4.98
CA LEU A 380 -24.22 -11.16 -6.37
C LEU A 380 -24.14 -12.44 -7.20
N LEU A 381 -23.36 -13.42 -6.76
CA LEU A 381 -23.12 -14.67 -7.48
C LEU A 381 -23.94 -15.85 -6.93
N ARG A 382 -24.49 -15.75 -5.72
CA ARG A 382 -25.11 -16.86 -5.01
C ARG A 382 -26.52 -16.52 -4.53
N ARG A 383 -27.49 -17.33 -4.96
CA ARG A 383 -28.91 -17.10 -4.66
C ARG A 383 -29.21 -17.31 -3.18
N GLU A 384 -28.55 -18.29 -2.56
CA GLU A 384 -28.68 -18.63 -1.14
C GLU A 384 -28.25 -17.50 -0.20
N CYS A 385 -27.43 -16.55 -0.66
CA CYS A 385 -27.04 -15.39 0.12
C CYS A 385 -28.09 -14.27 0.10
N CYS A 386 -29.03 -14.30 -0.84
CA CYS A 386 -30.06 -13.28 -1.02
C CYS A 386 -31.36 -13.66 -0.28
N SER A 387 -31.31 -13.82 1.04
CA SER A 387 -32.51 -14.03 1.87
C SER A 387 -32.68 -12.99 2.96
N PHE A 388 -33.87 -12.90 3.56
CA PHE A 388 -34.11 -11.99 4.68
C PHE A 388 -33.27 -12.39 5.90
N SER A 389 -33.30 -13.68 6.27
CA SER A 389 -32.53 -14.17 7.42
C SER A 389 -31.02 -14.01 7.23
N ASN A 390 -30.50 -14.26 6.01
CA ASN A 390 -29.09 -14.05 5.71
C ASN A 390 -28.73 -12.55 5.76
N GLY A 391 -29.64 -11.68 5.30
CA GLY A 391 -29.51 -10.24 5.46
C GLY A 391 -29.38 -9.81 6.92
N GLU A 392 -30.22 -10.33 7.82
CA GLU A 392 -30.11 -10.06 9.26
C GLU A 392 -28.78 -10.54 9.85
N TYR A 393 -28.34 -11.74 9.46
CA TYR A 393 -27.07 -12.31 9.90
C TYR A 393 -25.87 -11.44 9.48
N VAL A 394 -25.76 -11.12 8.19
CA VAL A 394 -24.65 -10.29 7.68
C VAL A 394 -24.74 -8.88 8.28
N LYS A 395 -25.94 -8.34 8.50
CA LYS A 395 -26.12 -7.05 9.17
C LYS A 395 -25.55 -7.05 10.60
N ALA A 396 -25.78 -8.11 11.37
CA ALA A 396 -25.20 -8.26 12.70
C ALA A 396 -23.66 -8.35 12.63
N GLY A 397 -23.12 -9.11 11.68
CA GLY A 397 -21.67 -9.19 11.46
C GLY A 397 -21.02 -7.87 11.05
N LEU A 398 -21.66 -7.09 10.18
CA LEU A 398 -21.21 -5.74 9.82
C LEU A 398 -21.20 -4.79 11.02
N ALA A 399 -22.12 -4.94 11.98
CA ALA A 399 -22.11 -4.16 13.22
C ALA A 399 -20.91 -4.48 14.12
N GLU A 400 -20.41 -5.72 14.12
CA GLU A 400 -19.17 -6.07 14.82
C GLU A 400 -17.94 -5.36 14.20
N LEU A 401 -17.89 -5.24 12.86
CA LEU A 401 -16.85 -4.48 12.17
C LEU A 401 -16.97 -2.97 12.45
N GLU A 402 -18.19 -2.42 12.48
CA GLU A 402 -18.44 -1.02 12.85
C GLU A 402 -17.95 -0.72 14.28
N HIS A 403 -18.24 -1.62 15.22
CA HIS A 403 -17.78 -1.51 16.60
C HIS A 403 -16.26 -1.59 16.71
N TRP A 404 -15.62 -2.45 15.91
CA TRP A 404 -14.16 -2.49 15.83
C TRP A 404 -13.58 -1.16 15.35
N CYS A 405 -14.16 -0.53 14.32
CA CYS A 405 -13.73 0.80 13.85
C CYS A 405 -13.85 1.85 14.95
N TYR A 406 -14.95 1.85 15.71
CA TYR A 406 -15.12 2.75 16.86
C TYR A 406 -14.01 2.58 17.92
N LYS A 407 -13.68 1.32 18.27
CA LYS A 407 -12.59 1.02 19.21
C LYS A 407 -11.21 1.39 18.67
N ALA A 408 -10.98 1.20 17.39
CA ALA A 408 -9.73 1.57 16.73
C ALA A 408 -9.56 3.09 16.59
N THR A 409 -10.65 3.87 16.74
CA THR A 409 -10.69 5.34 16.66
C THR A 409 -10.33 5.90 15.29
N ASP A 410 -10.62 7.19 15.06
CA ASP A 410 -10.28 7.89 13.83
C ASP A 410 -8.76 7.88 13.53
N GLU A 411 -7.93 7.80 14.58
CA GLU A 411 -6.47 7.74 14.45
C GLU A 411 -6.00 6.56 13.59
N TYR A 412 -6.61 5.38 13.75
CA TYR A 412 -6.18 4.14 13.08
C TYR A 412 -7.20 3.57 12.08
N ALA A 413 -8.50 3.70 12.34
CA ALA A 413 -9.52 3.24 11.40
C ALA A 413 -9.80 4.27 10.30
N GLY A 414 -9.77 5.57 10.63
CA GLY A 414 -10.16 6.64 9.71
C GLY A 414 -11.48 6.35 8.99
N SER A 415 -11.48 6.49 7.66
CA SER A 415 -12.65 6.25 6.80
C SER A 415 -12.87 4.78 6.38
N ALA A 416 -12.23 3.80 7.03
CA ALA A 416 -12.32 2.40 6.61
C ALA A 416 -13.77 1.87 6.59
N TRP A 417 -14.63 2.34 7.49
CA TRP A 417 -16.05 1.96 7.54
C TRP A 417 -16.84 2.34 6.26
N ASP A 418 -16.45 3.42 5.60
CA ASP A 418 -17.12 3.92 4.41
C ASP A 418 -16.87 3.03 3.18
N GLU A 419 -15.78 2.24 3.19
CA GLU A 419 -15.42 1.31 2.12
C GLU A 419 -16.42 0.15 2.01
N LEU A 420 -17.15 -0.18 3.09
CA LEU A 420 -18.18 -1.23 3.12
C LEU A 420 -19.52 -0.80 2.48
N LYS A 421 -19.56 0.34 1.78
CA LYS A 421 -20.79 0.93 1.24
C LYS A 421 -21.64 0.00 0.35
N HIS A 422 -21.02 -0.83 -0.50
CA HIS A 422 -21.78 -1.68 -1.42
C HIS A 422 -22.50 -2.81 -0.67
N ILE A 423 -21.76 -3.56 0.17
CA ILE A 423 -22.35 -4.62 0.96
C ILE A 423 -23.36 -4.05 1.97
N ARG A 424 -23.08 -2.92 2.61
CA ARG A 424 -24.00 -2.27 3.56
C ARG A 424 -25.33 -1.88 2.91
N GLN A 425 -25.30 -1.25 1.74
CA GLN A 425 -26.53 -0.88 1.02
C GLN A 425 -27.29 -2.12 0.54
N ALA A 426 -26.60 -3.13 0.00
CA ALA A 426 -27.21 -4.38 -0.43
C ALA A 426 -27.92 -5.12 0.71
N ILE A 427 -27.24 -5.29 1.84
CA ILE A 427 -27.80 -5.93 3.04
C ILE A 427 -28.93 -5.08 3.63
N GLY A 428 -28.75 -3.76 3.67
CA GLY A 428 -29.79 -2.81 4.06
C GLY A 428 -31.06 -3.00 3.23
N PHE A 429 -30.93 -3.15 1.91
CA PHE A 429 -32.05 -3.47 1.02
C PHE A 429 -32.68 -4.84 1.33
N LEU A 430 -31.88 -5.89 1.53
CA LEU A 430 -32.39 -7.24 1.82
C LEU A 430 -33.26 -7.32 3.09
N VAL A 431 -32.99 -6.50 4.10
CA VAL A 431 -33.75 -6.52 5.38
C VAL A 431 -34.97 -5.60 5.40
N ILE A 432 -35.33 -4.96 4.29
CA ILE A 432 -36.55 -4.12 4.21
C ILE A 432 -37.80 -5.00 4.19
N HIS A 433 -38.80 -4.72 5.03
CA HIS A 433 -40.05 -5.50 5.05
C HIS A 433 -41.05 -5.14 3.95
N GLN A 434 -41.13 -3.86 3.54
CA GLN A 434 -42.14 -3.37 2.58
C GLN A 434 -41.58 -3.18 1.16
N LYS A 435 -40.73 -4.11 0.69
CA LYS A 435 -40.13 -4.07 -0.66
C LYS A 435 -41.14 -3.88 -1.80
N PRO A 436 -42.33 -4.51 -1.81
CA PRO A 436 -43.28 -4.36 -2.91
C PRO A 436 -43.83 -2.94 -3.09
N LYS A 437 -43.76 -2.10 -2.04
CA LYS A 437 -44.25 -0.71 -2.07
C LYS A 437 -43.18 0.28 -2.50
N LYS A 438 -41.93 -0.17 -2.65
CA LYS A 438 -40.80 0.68 -3.02
C LYS A 438 -40.78 0.93 -4.52
N THR A 439 -40.67 2.21 -4.90
CA THR A 439 -40.50 2.61 -6.29
C THR A 439 -39.04 2.41 -6.71
N LEU A 440 -38.78 2.38 -8.02
CA LEU A 440 -37.41 2.29 -8.52
C LEU A 440 -36.57 3.48 -8.05
N ASP A 441 -37.15 4.69 -8.05
CA ASP A 441 -36.48 5.93 -7.66
C ASP A 441 -36.05 5.91 -6.19
N GLU A 442 -36.96 5.50 -5.28
CA GLU A 442 -36.62 5.32 -3.86
C GLU A 442 -35.50 4.29 -3.66
N ILE A 443 -35.47 3.22 -4.46
CA ILE A 443 -34.44 2.19 -4.37
C ILE A 443 -33.10 2.72 -4.86
N SER A 444 -33.07 3.36 -6.03
CA SER A 444 -31.82 3.78 -6.67
C SER A 444 -31.23 5.03 -6.05
N HIS A 445 -32.03 5.98 -5.54
CA HIS A 445 -31.53 7.26 -5.06
C HIS A 445 -31.48 7.36 -3.54
N ASP A 446 -32.45 6.78 -2.82
CA ASP A 446 -32.50 6.90 -1.35
C ASP A 446 -31.86 5.71 -0.64
N LEU A 447 -32.16 4.48 -1.09
CA LEU A 447 -31.74 3.26 -0.39
C LEU A 447 -30.37 2.76 -0.82
N CYS A 448 -30.09 2.77 -2.12
CA CYS A 448 -28.90 2.15 -2.71
C CYS A 448 -28.21 3.02 -3.77
N PRO A 449 -27.84 4.27 -3.48
CA PRO A 449 -27.24 5.20 -4.45
C PRO A 449 -25.88 4.76 -5.00
N VAL A 450 -25.20 3.79 -4.37
CA VAL A 450 -23.90 3.30 -4.83
C VAL A 450 -24.05 2.11 -5.77
N LEU A 451 -25.19 1.40 -5.74
CA LEU A 451 -25.38 0.19 -6.53
C LEU A 451 -25.85 0.53 -7.94
N SER A 452 -25.28 -0.12 -8.95
CA SER A 452 -25.76 0.01 -10.32
C SER A 452 -27.12 -0.67 -10.50
N ILE A 453 -27.89 -0.24 -11.51
CA ILE A 453 -29.17 -0.88 -11.86
C ILE A 453 -28.99 -2.38 -12.13
N GLN A 454 -27.87 -2.79 -12.74
CA GLN A 454 -27.55 -4.20 -12.98
C GLN A 454 -27.32 -4.99 -11.69
N GLN A 455 -26.65 -4.40 -10.69
CA GLN A 455 -26.46 -5.03 -9.39
C GLN A 455 -27.78 -5.14 -8.63
N LEU A 456 -28.58 -4.07 -8.62
CA LEU A 456 -29.92 -4.05 -8.01
C LEU A 456 -30.84 -5.10 -8.61
N TYR A 457 -30.87 -5.20 -9.94
CA TYR A 457 -31.66 -6.21 -10.65
C TYR A 457 -31.26 -7.63 -10.24
N ARG A 458 -29.95 -7.91 -10.17
CA ARG A 458 -29.43 -9.22 -9.75
C ARG A 458 -29.85 -9.57 -8.32
N ILE A 459 -29.62 -8.66 -7.37
CA ILE A 459 -30.00 -8.89 -5.96
C ILE A 459 -31.52 -9.12 -5.85
N SER A 460 -32.31 -8.27 -6.51
CA SER A 460 -33.77 -8.30 -6.42
C SER A 460 -34.40 -9.55 -7.02
N THR A 461 -33.83 -10.08 -8.11
CA THR A 461 -34.32 -11.29 -8.78
C THR A 461 -33.86 -12.58 -8.09
N MET A 462 -32.73 -12.55 -7.38
CA MET A 462 -32.28 -13.67 -6.56
C MET A 462 -32.96 -13.73 -5.20
N TYR A 463 -33.45 -12.58 -4.70
CA TYR A 463 -34.02 -12.45 -3.36
C TYR A 463 -35.22 -13.38 -3.11
N TRP A 464 -35.28 -13.94 -1.90
CA TRP A 464 -36.49 -14.55 -1.35
C TRP A 464 -36.63 -14.32 0.16
N ASP A 465 -37.86 -14.20 0.65
CA ASP A 465 -38.13 -14.07 2.10
C ASP A 465 -38.42 -15.43 2.72
N ASP A 466 -37.47 -15.90 3.52
CA ASP A 466 -37.46 -17.18 4.21
C ASP A 466 -38.10 -17.16 5.60
N LYS A 467 -38.42 -15.98 6.13
CA LYS A 467 -38.86 -15.80 7.52
C LYS A 467 -40.31 -15.35 7.63
N TYR A 468 -40.72 -14.40 6.80
CA TYR A 468 -42.06 -13.80 6.87
C TYR A 468 -42.90 -14.05 5.62
N GLY A 469 -42.31 -14.65 4.58
CA GLY A 469 -43.00 -14.91 3.31
C GLY A 469 -43.45 -13.64 2.59
N THR A 470 -42.81 -12.49 2.85
CA THR A 470 -43.08 -11.25 2.13
C THR A 470 -42.68 -11.36 0.66
N HIS A 471 -43.41 -10.64 -0.19
CA HIS A 471 -43.11 -10.57 -1.62
C HIS A 471 -41.85 -9.72 -1.87
N SER A 472 -41.11 -10.07 -2.93
CA SER A 472 -40.00 -9.27 -3.46
C SER A 472 -40.50 -7.93 -4.05
N LEU A 473 -39.65 -7.20 -4.76
CA LEU A 473 -40.04 -6.01 -5.52
C LEU A 473 -41.21 -6.30 -6.48
N SER A 474 -41.99 -5.25 -6.79
CA SER A 474 -43.08 -5.35 -7.74
C SER A 474 -42.57 -5.73 -9.14
N PRO A 475 -43.35 -6.48 -9.94
CA PRO A 475 -42.96 -6.85 -11.31
C PRO A 475 -42.64 -5.64 -12.19
N ASP A 476 -43.35 -4.53 -12.00
CA ASP A 476 -43.16 -3.28 -12.75
C ASP A 476 -41.76 -2.69 -12.50
N VAL A 477 -41.31 -2.68 -11.24
CA VAL A 477 -39.96 -2.19 -10.89
C VAL A 477 -38.88 -3.06 -11.52
N ILE A 478 -39.05 -4.39 -11.47
CA ILE A 478 -38.11 -5.34 -12.11
C ILE A 478 -38.08 -5.15 -13.63
N SER A 479 -39.24 -4.90 -14.26
CA SER A 479 -39.34 -4.62 -15.69
C SER A 479 -38.63 -3.32 -16.06
N ASN A 480 -38.84 -2.25 -15.28
CA ASN A 480 -38.17 -0.96 -15.50
C ASN A 480 -36.64 -1.08 -15.38
N MET A 481 -36.15 -1.82 -14.38
CA MET A 481 -34.71 -2.11 -14.26
C MET A 481 -34.18 -2.82 -15.51
N ARG A 482 -34.93 -3.77 -16.09
CA ARG A 482 -34.53 -4.48 -17.31
C ARG A 482 -34.43 -3.56 -18.53
N VAL A 483 -35.35 -2.61 -18.66
CA VAL A 483 -35.33 -1.60 -19.75
C VAL A 483 -34.10 -0.72 -19.62
N LEU A 484 -33.85 -0.16 -18.44
CA LEU A 484 -32.66 0.68 -18.19
C LEU A 484 -31.34 -0.06 -18.43
N MET A 485 -31.26 -1.34 -18.05
CA MET A 485 -30.07 -2.16 -18.33
C MET A 485 -29.84 -2.40 -19.83
N ALA A 486 -30.91 -2.54 -20.62
CA ALA A 486 -30.80 -2.69 -22.07
C ALA A 486 -30.32 -1.38 -22.72
N GLU A 487 -30.76 -0.23 -22.20
CA GLU A 487 -30.32 1.09 -22.66
C GLU A 487 -28.84 1.35 -22.33
N ASP A 488 -28.39 1.01 -21.12
CA ASP A 488 -27.00 1.17 -20.66
C ASP A 488 -26.02 0.20 -21.35
N SER A 489 -26.47 -0.99 -21.77
CA SER A 489 -25.62 -1.98 -22.44
C SER A 489 -25.09 -1.55 -23.80
N ASN A 490 -25.65 -0.48 -24.38
CA ASN A 490 -25.14 0.16 -25.60
C ASN A 490 -23.90 1.04 -25.33
N ASN A 491 -23.56 1.31 -24.06
CA ASN A 491 -22.35 2.02 -23.65
C ASN A 491 -21.28 1.00 -23.19
N ALA A 492 -20.26 0.77 -24.03
CA ALA A 492 -19.24 -0.28 -23.88
C ALA A 492 -18.34 -0.19 -22.61
N VAL A 493 -18.50 0.83 -21.76
CA VAL A 493 -17.65 1.12 -20.60
C VAL A 493 -18.16 0.47 -19.30
N SER A 494 -19.44 0.07 -19.23
CA SER A 494 -20.10 -0.37 -17.98
C SER A 494 -20.55 -1.85 -17.98
N SER A 495 -19.69 -2.77 -18.42
CA SER A 495 -20.07 -4.18 -18.59
C SER A 495 -19.82 -5.08 -17.38
N SER A 496 -19.03 -4.63 -16.40
CA SER A 496 -18.75 -5.42 -15.20
C SER A 496 -19.67 -5.03 -14.05
N PHE A 497 -20.47 -5.99 -13.59
CA PHE A 497 -21.33 -5.81 -12.40
C PHE A 497 -20.63 -6.23 -11.10
N LEU A 498 -19.47 -6.88 -11.19
CA LEU A 498 -18.65 -7.26 -10.05
C LEU A 498 -17.68 -6.14 -9.70
N LEU A 499 -17.32 -6.06 -8.42
CA LEU A 499 -16.30 -5.14 -7.95
C LEU A 499 -14.91 -5.76 -8.11
N ASP A 500 -13.95 -4.93 -8.50
CA ASP A 500 -12.53 -5.29 -8.56
C ASP A 500 -11.82 -4.89 -7.25
N ASP A 501 -10.88 -5.72 -6.80
CA ASP A 501 -10.00 -5.41 -5.66
C ASP A 501 -8.77 -4.63 -6.14
N ASP A 502 -8.73 -3.32 -5.87
CA ASP A 502 -7.57 -2.49 -6.21
C ASP A 502 -6.44 -2.68 -5.19
N SER A 503 -5.38 -3.36 -5.64
CA SER A 503 -4.17 -3.60 -4.86
C SER A 503 -3.07 -2.56 -5.06
N SER A 504 -3.37 -1.44 -5.75
CA SER A 504 -2.45 -0.32 -5.91
C SER A 504 -2.06 0.32 -4.56
N ILE A 505 -0.94 1.05 -4.51
CA ILE A 505 -0.52 1.75 -3.30
C ILE A 505 -1.36 3.03 -3.13
N PRO A 506 -2.06 3.23 -2.00
CA PRO A 506 -3.06 4.29 -1.85
C PRO A 506 -2.48 5.61 -1.30
N PHE A 507 -1.17 5.82 -1.43
CA PHE A 507 -0.46 7.00 -0.95
C PHE A 507 0.79 7.30 -1.79
N SER A 508 1.20 8.56 -1.80
CA SER A 508 2.49 8.99 -2.35
C SER A 508 3.51 9.27 -1.22
N VAL A 509 4.79 9.43 -1.60
CA VAL A 509 5.85 9.88 -0.67
C VAL A 509 5.53 11.26 -0.09
N ASP A 510 4.88 12.13 -0.86
CA ASP A 510 4.51 13.47 -0.40
C ASP A 510 3.40 13.41 0.65
N ASP A 511 2.42 12.51 0.51
CA ASP A 511 1.36 12.31 1.51
C ASP A 511 1.92 11.78 2.84
N LEU A 512 2.86 10.83 2.75
CA LEU A 512 3.60 10.34 3.91
C LEU A 512 4.37 11.48 4.60
N SER A 513 4.98 12.37 3.81
CA SER A 513 5.78 13.47 4.36
C SER A 513 4.98 14.54 5.10
N LYS A 514 3.75 14.81 4.61
CA LYS A 514 2.82 15.78 5.22
C LYS A 514 2.18 15.27 6.49
N SER A 515 2.08 13.96 6.66
CA SER A 515 1.36 13.32 7.76
C SER A 515 2.24 12.93 8.95
N MET A 516 3.57 12.90 8.79
CA MET A 516 4.49 12.56 9.87
C MET A 516 5.10 13.80 10.53
N ASP A 517 5.09 13.81 11.87
CA ASP A 517 5.65 14.90 12.67
C ASP A 517 7.17 15.10 12.49
N HIS A 518 7.68 16.19 13.05
CA HIS A 518 9.13 16.42 13.10
C HIS A 518 9.79 15.39 14.02
N ILE A 519 10.74 14.63 13.47
CA ILE A 519 11.48 13.62 14.24
C ILE A 519 12.78 14.25 14.69
N ASP A 520 12.87 14.61 15.97
CA ASP A 520 14.16 14.88 16.59
C ASP A 520 14.92 13.57 16.77
N ILE A 521 16.21 13.56 16.43
CA ILE A 521 17.10 12.39 16.41
C ILE A 521 18.23 12.56 17.43
N SER A 522 18.30 13.70 18.11
CA SER A 522 19.46 14.11 18.92
C SER A 522 19.67 13.16 20.10
N ASP A 523 18.60 12.78 20.80
CA ASP A 523 18.64 12.08 22.10
C ASP A 523 18.72 10.54 22.05
N ILE A 524 18.98 9.93 20.90
CA ILE A 524 18.97 8.46 20.79
C ILE A 524 20.35 7.89 21.09
N GLU A 525 20.43 7.11 22.17
CA GLU A 525 21.65 6.44 22.62
C GLU A 525 22.01 5.26 21.70
N PRO A 526 23.26 5.14 21.23
CA PRO A 526 23.67 4.05 20.35
C PRO A 526 23.78 2.71 21.10
N PRO A 527 23.49 1.57 20.43
CA PRO A 527 23.68 0.22 20.97
C PRO A 527 25.14 -0.06 21.37
N PRO A 528 25.40 -0.99 22.31
CA PRO A 528 26.74 -1.28 22.83
C PRO A 528 27.78 -1.54 21.73
N LEU A 529 27.41 -2.33 20.71
CA LEU A 529 28.27 -2.71 19.58
C LEU A 529 28.87 -1.50 18.83
N ILE A 530 28.14 -0.38 18.77
CA ILE A 530 28.60 0.86 18.13
C ILE A 530 29.17 1.83 19.16
N ARG A 531 28.61 1.86 20.38
CA ARG A 531 28.99 2.77 21.47
C ARG A 531 30.44 2.64 21.90
N GLU A 532 30.96 1.42 21.93
CA GLU A 532 32.32 1.12 22.39
C GLU A 532 33.41 1.52 21.36
N ASN A 533 33.02 1.86 20.14
CA ASN A 533 33.95 2.21 19.08
C ASN A 533 34.10 3.74 18.95
N SER A 534 35.32 4.24 19.10
CA SER A 534 35.65 5.67 19.05
C SER A 534 35.23 6.37 17.74
N GLY A 535 35.16 5.62 16.64
CA GLY A 535 34.69 6.11 15.34
C GLY A 535 33.23 6.54 15.29
N PHE A 536 32.44 6.19 16.32
CA PHE A 536 31.02 6.51 16.42
C PHE A 536 30.68 7.46 17.59
N SER A 537 31.68 8.11 18.17
CA SER A 537 31.49 9.12 19.23
C SER A 537 30.50 10.24 18.87
N PHE A 538 30.36 10.56 17.58
CA PHE A 538 29.39 11.53 17.07
C PHE A 538 27.92 11.13 17.25
N LEU A 539 27.64 9.85 17.54
CA LEU A 539 26.28 9.36 17.82
C LEU A 539 25.84 9.63 19.26
N LEU A 540 26.80 9.82 20.18
CA LEU A 540 26.51 10.06 21.58
C LEU A 540 25.80 11.41 21.75
N PRO A 541 24.82 11.50 22.67
CA PRO A 541 24.24 12.79 23.04
C PRO A 541 25.36 13.75 23.45
N ARG A 542 25.35 14.97 22.93
CA ARG A 542 26.24 16.01 23.44
C ARG A 542 25.78 16.33 24.87
N ALA A 543 26.67 16.21 25.84
CA ALA A 543 26.40 16.76 27.17
C ALA A 543 26.24 18.27 27.00
N GLU A 544 25.06 18.79 27.33
CA GLU A 544 24.81 20.24 27.42
C GLU A 544 25.60 20.86 28.57
#